data_AF-A0A8T4UAD1-F1
#
_entry.id   AF-A0A8T4UAD1-F1
#
_cell.length_a   1.000
_cell.length_b   1.000
_cell.length_c   1.000
_cell.angle_alpha   90.00
_cell.angle_beta   90.00
_cell.angle_gamma   90.00
#
_symmetry.space_group_name_H-M   'P 1'
#
loop_
_entity.id
_entity.type
_entity.pdbx_description
1 polymer ?
#
loop_
_entity_poly.entity_id
_entity_poly.type
_entity_poly.pdbx_seq_one_letter_code
_entity_poly.pdbx_strand_id
1 'polypeptide(L)'
;MALEEKEILEVEPIIHKKIIELNEFFEIKPKLSVQIIYSPHEFEFYKGEFQNWMVGTASKHHLWIFSKNLIETLTLHKKECFEQVLKHEMSHIYTNTLSPFVPIWINEGVAVYLSENLEERKKKLKSII
;
A
#
# COMPACT_ATOMS: atom_id res chain seq x y z
N MET A 1 20.44 -2.84 10.31
CA MET A 1 20.40 -1.82 11.37
C MET A 1 20.47 -0.38 10.85
N ALA A 2 21.63 0.23 10.54
CA ALA A 2 21.67 1.68 10.23
C ALA A 2 20.89 2.11 8.96
N LEU A 3 20.77 1.24 7.95
CA LEU A 3 19.99 1.53 6.73
C LEU A 3 18.48 1.35 6.95
N GLU A 4 18.08 0.36 7.76
CA GLU A 4 16.68 0.10 8.10
C GLU A 4 16.12 1.23 8.98
N GLU A 5 16.84 1.62 10.03
CA GLU A 5 16.46 2.73 10.90
C GLU A 5 16.29 4.04 10.12
N LYS A 6 17.20 4.30 9.18
CA LYS A 6 17.11 5.47 8.31
C LYS A 6 15.87 5.43 7.42
N GLU A 7 15.57 4.28 6.84
CA GLU A 7 14.37 4.12 6.00
C GLU A 7 13.09 4.25 6.84
N ILE A 8 13.04 3.68 8.05
CA ILE A 8 11.90 3.82 8.97
C ILE A 8 11.59 5.31 9.21
N LEU A 9 12.62 6.10 9.54
CA LEU A 9 12.48 7.55 9.76
C LEU A 9 12.00 8.30 8.50
N GLU A 10 12.32 7.78 7.31
CA GLU A 10 11.87 8.34 6.04
C GLU A 10 10.42 7.96 5.72
N VAL A 11 10.01 6.72 5.98
CA VAL A 11 8.69 6.20 5.59
C VAL A 11 7.60 6.48 6.63
N GLU A 12 7.95 6.64 7.90
CA GLU A 12 6.98 6.86 8.97
C GLU A 12 6.10 8.11 8.72
N PRO A 13 6.65 9.28 8.35
CA PRO A 13 5.83 10.45 8.02
C PRO A 13 4.92 10.22 6.81
N ILE A 14 5.40 9.45 5.83
CA ILE A 14 4.64 9.08 4.63
C ILE A 14 3.44 8.22 5.02
N ILE A 15 3.65 7.19 5.84
CA ILE A 15 2.61 6.31 6.37
C ILE A 15 1.55 7.14 7.09
N HIS A 16 1.96 8.00 8.01
CA HIS A 16 1.04 8.87 8.77
C HIS A 16 0.20 9.76 7.86
N LYS A 17 0.85 10.39 6.85
CA LYS A 17 0.15 11.21 5.87
C LYS A 17 -0.92 10.40 5.12
N LYS A 18 -0.61 9.18 4.64
CA LYS A 18 -1.59 8.35 3.91
C LYS A 18 -2.75 7.89 4.80
N ILE A 19 -2.48 7.59 6.07
CA ILE A 19 -3.53 7.26 7.05
C ILE A 19 -4.50 8.44 7.21
N ILE A 20 -3.99 9.67 7.33
CA ILE A 20 -4.83 10.87 7.42
C ILE A 20 -5.68 11.03 6.15
N GLU A 21 -5.06 10.98 4.97
CA GLU A 21 -5.77 11.08 3.69
C GLU A 21 -6.90 10.04 3.55
N LEU A 22 -6.65 8.79 3.94
CA LEU A 22 -7.65 7.71 3.84
C LEU A 22 -8.74 7.83 4.92
N ASN A 23 -8.39 8.26 6.13
CA ASN A 23 -9.38 8.53 7.19
C ASN A 23 -10.35 9.64 6.76
N GLU A 24 -9.86 10.69 6.12
CA GLU A 24 -10.68 11.78 5.60
C GLU A 24 -11.58 11.30 4.46
N PHE A 25 -11.05 10.48 3.54
CA PHE A 25 -11.83 9.99 2.40
C PHE A 25 -12.93 9.00 2.81
N PHE A 26 -12.62 8.04 3.68
CA PHE A 26 -13.56 6.99 4.08
C PHE A 26 -14.42 7.35 5.31
N GLU A 27 -14.12 8.47 5.98
CA GLU A 27 -14.76 8.93 7.22
C GLU A 27 -14.74 7.89 8.35
N ILE A 28 -13.77 6.98 8.35
CA ILE A 28 -13.55 5.97 9.39
C ILE A 28 -12.08 5.91 9.80
N LYS A 29 -11.81 5.32 10.96
CA LYS A 29 -10.46 5.14 11.52
C LYS A 29 -10.25 3.67 11.91
N PRO A 30 -10.00 2.78 10.94
CA PRO A 30 -9.76 1.37 11.24
C PRO A 30 -8.47 1.21 12.07
N LYS A 31 -8.36 0.10 12.78
CA LYS A 31 -7.06 -0.32 13.31
C LYS A 31 -6.16 -0.68 12.13
N LEU A 32 -4.98 -0.08 12.09
CA LEU A 32 -3.98 -0.30 11.05
C LEU A 32 -2.59 -0.31 11.68
N SER A 33 -1.84 -1.37 11.42
CA SER A 33 -0.41 -1.47 11.70
C SER A 33 0.33 -1.74 10.39
N VAL A 34 1.36 -0.96 10.13
CA VAL A 34 2.21 -1.09 8.94
C VAL A 34 3.55 -1.66 9.38
N GLN A 35 3.97 -2.75 8.75
CA GLN A 35 5.28 -3.35 8.93
C GLN A 35 6.05 -3.29 7.62
N ILE A 36 7.25 -2.71 7.67
CA ILE A 36 8.19 -2.74 6.55
C ILE A 36 8.96 -4.05 6.61
N ILE A 37 9.01 -4.74 5.47
CA ILE A 37 9.69 -6.01 5.28
C ILE A 37 11.03 -5.75 4.59
N TYR A 38 12.11 -6.22 5.19
CA TYR A 38 13.48 -6.00 4.70
C TYR A 38 14.10 -7.26 4.10
N SER A 39 13.45 -8.41 4.23
CA SER A 39 13.84 -9.66 3.59
C SER A 39 12.65 -10.40 2.97
N PRO A 40 12.75 -10.93 1.73
CA PRO A 40 11.68 -11.73 1.13
C PRO A 40 11.33 -12.99 1.95
N HIS A 41 12.27 -13.56 2.71
CA HIS A 41 11.96 -14.68 3.61
C HIS A 41 10.99 -14.29 4.74
N GLU A 42 11.00 -13.04 5.20
CA GLU A 42 10.00 -12.58 6.17
C GLU A 42 8.61 -12.55 5.54
N PHE A 43 8.51 -12.30 4.23
CA PHE A 43 7.23 -12.26 3.51
C PHE A 43 6.68 -13.65 3.20
N GLU A 44 7.54 -14.58 2.81
CA GLU A 44 7.16 -15.98 2.57
C GLU A 44 6.51 -16.61 3.81
N PHE A 45 7.00 -16.24 5.01
CA PHE A 45 6.40 -16.64 6.28
C PHE A 45 4.92 -16.22 6.41
N TYR A 46 4.54 -15.06 5.87
CA TYR A 46 3.18 -14.54 5.98
C TYR A 46 2.25 -14.97 4.83
N LYS A 47 2.78 -15.20 3.61
CA LYS A 47 1.94 -15.35 2.42
C LYS A 47 2.32 -16.47 1.44
N GLY A 48 3.37 -17.26 1.71
CA GLY A 48 3.84 -18.32 0.81
C GLY A 48 4.71 -17.80 -0.33
N GLU A 49 4.75 -18.53 -1.47
CA GLU A 49 5.66 -18.22 -2.58
C GLU A 49 5.46 -16.80 -3.15
N PHE A 50 6.57 -16.08 -3.22
CA PHE A 50 6.64 -14.71 -3.72
C PHE A 50 6.48 -14.65 -5.25
N GLN A 51 5.74 -13.64 -5.73
CA GLN A 51 5.61 -13.31 -7.15
C GLN A 51 6.20 -11.93 -7.38
N ASN A 52 6.90 -11.72 -8.49
CA ASN A 52 7.61 -10.46 -8.79
C ASN A 52 6.71 -9.21 -8.94
N TRP A 53 5.39 -9.38 -9.05
CA TRP A 53 4.43 -8.27 -9.06
C TRP A 53 3.91 -7.93 -7.66
N MET A 54 4.12 -8.79 -6.67
CA MET A 54 3.76 -8.53 -5.27
C MET A 54 4.78 -7.59 -4.64
N VAL A 55 4.28 -6.59 -3.93
CA VAL A 55 5.05 -5.52 -3.29
C VAL A 55 4.67 -5.35 -1.81
N GLY A 56 3.56 -5.96 -1.42
CA GLY A 56 3.01 -5.95 -0.08
C GLY A 56 1.77 -6.81 -0.02
N THR A 57 1.18 -6.90 1.16
CA THR A 57 -0.13 -7.51 1.36
C THR A 57 -0.76 -6.98 2.64
N ALA A 58 -2.08 -6.86 2.63
CA ALA A 58 -2.87 -6.53 3.81
C ALA A 58 -3.72 -7.72 4.30
N SER A 59 -3.82 -7.89 5.61
CA SER A 59 -4.74 -8.83 6.26
C SER A 59 -5.35 -8.21 7.52
N LYS A 60 -6.68 -8.13 7.57
CA LYS A 60 -7.48 -7.51 8.64
C LYS A 60 -7.03 -6.09 8.99
N HIS A 61 -6.08 -5.96 9.91
CA HIS A 61 -5.57 -4.71 10.46
C HIS A 61 -4.06 -4.54 10.23
N HIS A 62 -3.41 -5.51 9.61
CA HIS A 62 -1.96 -5.52 9.41
C HIS A 62 -1.66 -5.39 7.92
N LEU A 63 -0.69 -4.55 7.60
CA LEU A 63 -0.14 -4.37 6.27
C LEU A 63 1.35 -4.66 6.35
N TRP A 64 1.81 -5.60 5.53
CA TRP A 64 3.22 -5.88 5.33
C TRP A 64 3.61 -5.36 3.95
N ILE A 65 4.60 -4.49 3.87
CA ILE A 65 5.04 -3.90 2.62
C ILE A 65 6.56 -4.01 2.52
N PHE A 66 7.06 -4.26 1.32
CA PHE A 66 8.49 -4.28 1.07
C PHE A 66 9.13 -2.92 1.31
N SER A 67 10.35 -2.94 1.83
CA SER A 67 11.21 -1.77 1.81
C SER A 67 11.38 -1.27 0.38
N LYS A 68 11.65 0.02 0.22
CA LYS A 68 11.92 0.65 -1.08
C LYS A 68 13.01 -0.09 -1.86
N ASN A 69 14.02 -0.59 -1.15
CA ASN A 69 15.10 -1.38 -1.76
C ASN A 69 14.60 -2.73 -2.27
N LEU A 70 13.80 -3.46 -1.47
CA LEU A 70 13.22 -4.73 -1.93
C LEU A 70 12.24 -4.53 -3.10
N ILE A 71 11.46 -3.44 -3.11
CA ILE A 71 10.61 -3.11 -4.26
C ILE A 71 11.46 -2.98 -5.52
N GLU A 72 12.52 -2.17 -5.49
CA GLU A 72 13.40 -1.94 -6.65
C GLU A 72 14.12 -3.22 -7.13
N THR A 73 14.51 -4.09 -6.20
CA THR A 73 15.41 -5.22 -6.51
C THR A 73 14.70 -6.55 -6.76
N LEU A 74 13.51 -6.75 -6.17
CA LEU A 74 12.80 -8.04 -6.23
C LEU A 74 11.50 -7.97 -7.01
N THR A 75 11.00 -6.77 -7.31
CA THR A 75 9.71 -6.60 -7.96
C THR A 75 9.86 -5.95 -9.33
N LEU A 76 8.79 -5.98 -10.12
CA LEU A 76 8.72 -5.26 -11.40
C LEU A 76 8.49 -3.75 -11.20
N HIS A 77 8.30 -3.29 -9.96
CA HIS A 77 8.00 -1.91 -9.62
C HIS A 77 9.27 -1.16 -9.23
N LYS A 78 9.23 0.15 -9.39
CA LYS A 78 10.33 1.02 -8.96
C LYS A 78 10.09 1.48 -7.52
N LYS A 79 11.17 1.78 -6.78
CA LYS A 79 11.08 2.33 -5.42
C LYS A 79 10.26 3.62 -5.34
N GLU A 80 10.20 4.41 -6.42
CA GLU A 80 9.41 5.64 -6.47
C GLU A 80 7.89 5.36 -6.39
N CYS A 81 7.46 4.13 -6.72
CA CYS A 81 6.08 3.69 -6.60
C CYS A 81 5.67 3.35 -5.14
N PHE A 82 6.59 3.41 -4.17
CA PHE A 82 6.32 3.02 -2.78
C PHE A 82 5.08 3.70 -2.20
N GLU A 83 4.92 5.02 -2.36
CA GLU A 83 3.75 5.73 -1.82
C GLU A 83 2.44 5.27 -2.46
N GLN A 84 2.46 4.97 -3.76
CA GLN A 84 1.31 4.50 -4.50
C GLN A 84 0.91 3.11 -4.03
N VAL A 85 1.88 2.20 -3.94
CA VAL A 85 1.68 0.83 -3.42
C VAL A 85 1.17 0.86 -1.99
N LEU A 86 1.79 1.65 -1.12
CA LEU A 86 1.39 1.78 0.27
C LEU A 86 -0.09 2.19 0.37
N LYS A 87 -0.50 3.20 -0.40
CA LYS A 87 -1.88 3.67 -0.40
C LYS A 87 -2.86 2.66 -1.00
N HIS A 88 -2.46 1.91 -2.02
CA HIS A 88 -3.23 0.82 -2.59
C HIS A 88 -3.53 -0.26 -1.53
N GLU A 89 -2.47 -0.80 -0.90
CA GLU A 89 -2.60 -1.85 0.11
C GLU A 89 -3.37 -1.39 1.35
N MET A 90 -3.16 -0.14 1.79
CA MET A 90 -3.96 0.44 2.89
C MET A 90 -5.44 0.51 2.52
N SER A 91 -5.77 0.88 1.29
CA SER A 91 -7.17 1.04 0.84
C SER A 91 -7.97 -0.26 0.96
N HIS A 92 -7.33 -1.43 0.81
CA HIS A 92 -7.98 -2.71 1.07
C HIS A 92 -8.45 -2.85 2.52
N ILE A 93 -7.68 -2.36 3.50
CA ILE A 93 -8.04 -2.41 4.92
C ILE A 93 -9.27 -1.55 5.21
N TYR A 94 -9.32 -0.34 4.64
CA TYR A 94 -10.48 0.54 4.80
C TYR A 94 -11.73 -0.05 4.13
N THR A 95 -11.60 -0.52 2.89
CA THR A 95 -12.71 -1.09 2.13
C THR A 95 -13.27 -2.34 2.83
N ASN A 96 -12.38 -3.24 3.29
CA ASN A 96 -12.78 -4.44 4.02
C ASN A 96 -13.37 -4.13 5.40
N THR A 97 -12.98 -3.03 6.04
CA THR A 97 -13.59 -2.60 7.31
C THR A 97 -15.03 -2.15 7.11
N LEU A 98 -15.32 -1.44 6.01
CA LEU A 98 -16.68 -1.01 5.66
C LEU A 98 -17.54 -2.16 5.13
N SER A 99 -16.95 -3.03 4.32
CA SER A 99 -17.64 -4.15 3.69
C SER A 99 -16.71 -5.36 3.56
N PRO A 100 -16.71 -6.29 4.54
CA PRO A 100 -15.85 -7.47 4.53
C PRO A 100 -16.10 -8.43 3.35
N PHE A 101 -17.27 -8.34 2.73
CA PHE A 101 -17.68 -9.18 1.60
C PHE A 101 -17.82 -8.37 0.30
N VAL A 102 -17.09 -7.26 0.22
CA VAL A 102 -17.00 -6.48 -1.01
C VAL A 102 -16.53 -7.36 -2.18
N PRO A 103 -17.19 -7.30 -3.35
CA PRO A 103 -16.69 -7.98 -4.54
C PRO A 103 -15.25 -7.56 -4.85
N ILE A 104 -14.40 -8.53 -5.19
CA ILE A 104 -12.95 -8.30 -5.41
C ILE A 104 -12.72 -7.15 -6.39
N TRP A 105 -13.46 -7.09 -7.50
CA TRP A 105 -13.29 -6.03 -8.50
C TRP A 105 -13.59 -4.62 -7.96
N ILE A 106 -14.51 -4.48 -7.00
CA ILE A 106 -14.78 -3.19 -6.33
C ILE A 106 -13.60 -2.86 -5.42
N ASN A 107 -13.12 -3.83 -4.65
CA ASN A 107 -12.01 -3.65 -3.72
C ASN A 107 -10.73 -3.18 -4.44
N GLU A 108 -10.36 -3.90 -5.51
CA GLU A 108 -9.23 -3.55 -6.38
C GLU A 108 -9.46 -2.20 -7.07
N GLY A 109 -10.66 -1.95 -7.60
CA GLY A 109 -10.99 -0.69 -8.27
C GLY A 109 -10.85 0.52 -7.36
N VAL A 110 -11.34 0.43 -6.11
CA VAL A 110 -11.18 1.48 -5.10
C VAL A 110 -9.71 1.67 -4.75
N ALA A 111 -8.97 0.59 -4.54
CA ALA A 111 -7.54 0.66 -4.20
C ALA A 111 -6.70 1.29 -5.33
N VAL A 112 -6.97 0.96 -6.59
CA VAL A 112 -6.33 1.59 -7.76
C VAL A 112 -6.71 3.07 -7.87
N TYR A 113 -7.99 3.39 -7.72
CA TYR A 113 -8.46 4.79 -7.81
C TYR A 113 -7.81 5.68 -6.75
N LEU A 114 -7.67 5.18 -5.52
CA LEU A 114 -7.11 5.94 -4.40
C LEU A 114 -5.59 6.02 -4.42
N SER A 115 -4.90 5.01 -4.99
CA SER A 115 -3.43 4.99 -5.05
C SER A 115 -2.85 6.07 -5.97
N GLU A 116 -3.59 6.47 -7.00
CA GLU A 116 -3.18 7.52 -7.92
C GLU A 116 -3.09 8.89 -7.21
N ASN A 117 -2.11 9.70 -7.62
CA ASN A 117 -2.09 11.10 -7.20
C ASN A 117 -3.22 11.87 -7.92
N LEU A 118 -3.65 12.99 -7.35
CA LEU A 118 -4.80 13.76 -7.84
C LEU A 118 -4.58 14.30 -9.26
N GLU A 119 -3.35 14.66 -9.61
CA GLU A 119 -3.02 15.22 -10.92
C GLU A 119 -3.01 14.14 -12.02
N GLU A 120 -2.54 12.93 -11.71
CA GLU A 120 -2.62 11.75 -12.58
C GLU A 120 -4.09 11.44 -12.90
N ARG A 121 -4.96 11.42 -11.87
CA ARG A 121 -6.40 11.21 -12.05
C ARG A 121 -7.02 12.25 -12.95
N LYS A 122 -6.75 13.54 -12.69
CA LYS A 122 -7.24 14.66 -13.52
C LYS A 122 -6.78 14.54 -14.97
N LYS A 123 -5.54 14.11 -15.20
CA LYS A 123 -4.99 13.90 -16.54
C LYS A 123 -5.71 12.76 -17.28
N LYS A 124 -5.96 11.63 -16.62
CA LYS A 124 -6.71 10.50 -17.19
C LYS A 124 -8.16 10.88 -17.49
N LEU A 125 -8.84 11.58 -16.59
CA LEU A 125 -10.20 12.09 -16.81
C LEU A 125 -10.27 12.99 -18.05
N LYS A 126 -9.32 13.91 -18.24
CA LYS A 126 -9.23 14.76 -19.44
C LYS A 126 -8.92 14.03 -20.74
N SER A 127 -8.44 12.78 -20.68
CA SER A 127 -8.18 11.97 -21.89
C SER A 127 -9.37 11.10 -22.32
N ILE A 128 -10.40 11.02 -21.48
CA ILE A 128 -11.61 10.22 -21.72
C ILE A 128 -12.79 11.12 -22.14
N ILE A 129 -12.73 12.42 -21.81
CA ILE A 129 -13.70 13.47 -22.17
C ILE A 129 -13.15 14.27 -23.35
#